data_AF-A0A8X6F039-F1
#
_entry.id   AF-A0A8X6F039-F1
#
_cell.length_a   1.000
_cell.length_b   1.000
_cell.length_c   1.000
_cell.angle_alpha   90.00
_cell.angle_beta   90.00
_cell.angle_gamma   90.00
#
_symmetry.space_group_name_H-M   'P 1'
#
loop_
_entity.id
_entity.type
_entity.pdbx_description
1 polymer ?
#
loop_
_entity_poly.entity_id
_entity_poly.type
_entity_poly.pdbx_seq_one_letter_code
_entity_poly.pdbx_strand_id
1 'polypeptide(L)'
;MMRIFSASYCHICSRENFMTLWGLPRAQVECAIMGRMEQTSEIYDHRPPGRKGWVDLYDPLVFGHGGKSWFMKLPQSEGNSGHFRQIAVAHNETRFVEFLTEGKFDITKIAAYHEGSNTIYFLATKENRTSERHLYSVPAKKSKYSSVIKCLTCEEGYLCLFNNAIFSPNVEYFVLECLGPGVPKIEIRSIYNQTMTVLDTNSDLKKRVEQRTMPQIRTFHVPVKGGYKAQVRLLLPPDLAGNEASLYPLVLFADGSPGSQLVTEEFKIHWGTYLSGRRNQIYAWIDGRGSGNQGDKMLNEIYYHLGTAEVQDQIDVIR
;
A
#
# COMPACT_ATOMS: atom_id res chain seq x y z
N MET A 1 5.23 32.04 -18.85
CA MET A 1 4.53 32.05 -17.54
C MET A 1 5.46 31.38 -16.54
N MET A 2 5.99 32.12 -15.57
CA MET A 2 6.94 31.60 -14.59
C MET A 2 6.19 30.67 -13.63
N ARG A 3 6.46 29.36 -13.67
CA ARG A 3 5.86 28.38 -12.74
C ARG A 3 6.64 28.44 -11.43
N ILE A 4 5.94 28.74 -10.33
CA ILE A 4 6.52 28.75 -8.98
C ILE A 4 6.23 27.39 -8.35
N PHE A 5 7.27 26.61 -8.10
CA PHE A 5 7.19 25.35 -7.37
C PHE A 5 7.78 25.52 -5.97
N SER A 6 7.19 24.86 -4.97
CA SER A 6 7.85 24.66 -3.66
C SER A 6 8.49 23.27 -3.63
N ALA A 7 9.67 23.13 -3.03
CA ALA A 7 10.26 21.81 -2.81
C ALA A 7 9.47 21.07 -1.71
N SER A 8 9.00 19.85 -1.99
CA SER A 8 8.33 19.00 -0.99
C SER A 8 9.29 18.05 -0.29
N TYR A 9 10.27 17.50 -1.01
CA TYR A 9 11.26 16.56 -0.48
C TYR A 9 12.60 16.69 -1.22
N CYS A 10 13.71 16.54 -0.49
CA CYS A 10 15.06 16.54 -1.06
C CYS A 10 15.76 15.22 -0.72
N HIS A 11 16.24 14.51 -1.73
CA HIS A 11 17.03 13.28 -1.56
C HIS A 11 18.44 13.46 -2.12
N ILE A 12 19.43 13.01 -1.34
CA ILE A 12 20.84 12.98 -1.72
C ILE A 12 21.08 11.71 -2.55
N CYS A 13 21.52 11.86 -3.80
CA CYS A 13 21.77 10.75 -4.73
C CYS A 13 23.23 10.27 -4.64
N SER A 14 24.16 11.22 -4.47
CA SER A 14 25.59 10.98 -4.30
C SER A 14 26.23 12.17 -3.57
N ARG A 15 27.55 12.13 -3.32
CA ARG A 15 28.28 13.26 -2.72
C ARG A 15 28.14 14.58 -3.51
N GLU A 16 27.83 14.50 -4.82
CA GLU A 16 27.79 15.65 -5.74
C GLU A 16 26.42 15.84 -6.43
N ASN A 17 25.49 14.88 -6.31
CA ASN A 17 24.17 14.95 -6.94
C ASN A 17 23.07 14.83 -5.89
N PHE A 18 22.11 15.75 -5.93
CA PHE A 18 20.83 15.63 -5.24
C PHE A 18 19.68 15.71 -6.26
N MET A 19 18.59 15.02 -5.94
CA MET A 19 17.34 15.08 -6.68
C MET A 19 16.29 15.61 -5.73
N THR A 20 15.66 16.70 -6.14
CA THR A 20 14.63 17.35 -5.34
C THR A 20 13.31 17.09 -6.03
N LEU A 21 12.33 16.61 -5.26
CA LEU A 21 10.97 16.51 -5.73
C LEU A 21 10.30 17.87 -5.52
N TRP A 22 10.07 18.57 -6.63
CA TRP A 22 9.34 19.83 -6.70
C TRP A 22 7.90 19.55 -7.16
N GLY A 23 7.11 18.90 -6.32
CA GLY A 23 5.66 19.17 -6.27
C GLY A 23 5.49 20.15 -5.12
N LEU A 24 4.62 21.15 -5.12
CA LEU A 24 3.28 21.17 -5.66
C LEU A 24 2.98 22.65 -5.96
N PRO A 25 2.38 23.03 -7.10
CA PRO A 25 1.57 24.26 -7.09
C PRO A 25 0.53 24.10 -5.96
N ARG A 26 0.05 25.19 -5.35
CA ARG A 26 -0.93 25.16 -4.22
C ARG A 26 -2.13 24.20 -4.44
N ALA A 27 -2.41 23.82 -5.68
CA ALA A 27 -3.45 22.89 -6.12
C ALA A 27 -3.09 21.39 -6.10
N GLN A 28 -1.82 20.98 -5.93
CA GLN A 28 -1.40 19.56 -5.85
C GLN A 28 -1.73 18.65 -7.05
N VAL A 29 -1.85 19.23 -8.25
CA VAL A 29 -2.25 18.52 -9.50
C VAL A 29 -1.09 18.31 -10.49
N GLU A 30 0.13 18.68 -10.10
CA GLU A 30 1.33 18.59 -10.94
C GLU A 30 2.55 18.36 -10.03
N CYS A 31 3.48 17.51 -10.44
CA CYS A 31 4.74 17.28 -9.76
C CYS A 31 5.89 17.27 -10.77
N ALA A 32 6.93 18.07 -10.51
CA ALA A 32 8.16 18.09 -11.28
C ALA A 32 9.32 17.50 -10.46
N ILE A 33 10.10 16.60 -11.05
CA ILE A 33 11.35 16.13 -10.44
C ILE A 33 12.50 16.92 -11.07
N MET A 34 13.33 17.58 -10.26
CA MET A 34 14.48 18.36 -10.73
C MET A 34 15.78 17.82 -10.15
N GLY A 35 16.87 17.94 -10.91
CA GLY A 35 18.22 17.53 -10.49
C GLY A 35 19.32 18.52 -10.88
N ARG A 36 20.43 18.40 -10.14
CA ARG A 36 21.77 19.05 -10.24
C ARG A 36 21.97 20.42 -9.55
N MET A 37 23.14 20.57 -8.87
CA MET A 37 23.60 21.77 -8.15
C MET A 37 23.83 23.00 -9.04
N GLU A 38 24.24 22.80 -10.30
CA GLU A 38 24.72 23.90 -11.17
C GLU A 38 23.70 24.34 -12.22
N GLN A 39 22.75 23.47 -12.58
CA GLN A 39 21.67 23.77 -13.54
C GLN A 39 20.42 22.96 -13.18
N THR A 40 19.46 23.60 -12.54
CA THR A 40 18.14 23.03 -12.27
C THR A 40 17.42 22.80 -13.60
N SER A 41 17.29 21.54 -14.01
CA SER A 41 16.48 21.16 -15.18
C SER A 41 15.32 20.27 -14.75
N GLU A 42 14.15 20.49 -15.33
CA GLU A 42 12.98 19.61 -15.17
C GLU A 42 13.26 18.27 -15.86
N ILE A 43 13.20 17.19 -15.08
CA ILE A 43 13.53 15.84 -15.53
C ILE A 43 12.26 15.06 -15.86
N TYR A 44 11.17 15.31 -15.11
CA TYR A 44 9.90 14.60 -15.28
C TYR A 44 8.71 15.44 -14.78
N ASP A 45 7.66 15.60 -15.59
CA ASP A 45 6.34 16.20 -15.22
C ASP A 45 5.32 15.06 -15.08
N HIS A 46 4.71 14.94 -13.89
CA HIS A 46 3.60 14.02 -13.65
C HIS A 46 2.30 14.76 -13.34
N ARG A 47 1.21 14.28 -13.96
CA ARG A 47 -0.15 14.75 -13.71
C ARG A 47 -1.08 13.55 -13.47
N PRO A 48 -2.12 13.71 -12.64
CA PRO A 48 -3.10 12.66 -12.42
C PRO A 48 -3.75 12.24 -13.74
N PRO A 49 -3.99 10.94 -13.95
CA PRO A 49 -4.66 10.45 -15.16
C PRO A 49 -5.97 11.20 -15.42
N GLY A 50 -6.14 11.69 -16.65
CA GLY A 50 -7.34 12.46 -17.03
C GLY A 50 -7.53 13.80 -16.29
N ARG A 51 -6.52 14.29 -15.56
CA ARG A 51 -6.57 15.48 -14.68
C ARG A 51 -7.67 15.41 -13.61
N LYS A 52 -8.03 14.20 -13.19
CA LYS A 52 -8.95 13.93 -12.08
C LYS A 52 -8.18 13.28 -10.94
N GLY A 53 -8.22 13.88 -9.76
CA GLY A 53 -7.44 13.48 -8.58
C GLY A 53 -6.28 14.42 -8.29
N TRP A 54 -5.42 13.99 -7.38
CA TRP A 54 -4.20 14.68 -6.96
C TRP A 54 -2.97 13.81 -7.22
N VAL A 55 -1.78 14.42 -7.17
CA VAL A 55 -0.52 13.68 -7.28
C VAL A 55 -0.11 13.17 -5.90
N ASP A 56 0.14 11.87 -5.80
CA ASP A 56 0.56 11.19 -4.57
C ASP A 56 1.96 10.61 -4.76
N LEU A 57 2.97 11.49 -4.72
CA LEU A 57 4.40 11.19 -4.91
C LEU A 57 5.20 11.67 -3.69
N TYR A 58 4.92 11.11 -2.51
CA TYR A 58 5.67 11.43 -1.28
C TYR A 58 6.80 10.44 -0.98
N ASP A 59 6.89 9.34 -1.74
CA ASP A 59 7.86 8.29 -1.45
C ASP A 59 9.30 8.69 -1.80
N PRO A 60 10.28 8.22 -1.00
CA PRO A 60 11.68 8.37 -1.34
C PRO A 60 12.01 7.68 -2.66
N LEU A 61 12.82 8.33 -3.49
CA LEU A 61 13.27 7.79 -4.76
C LEU A 61 14.39 6.77 -4.52
N VAL A 62 14.31 5.62 -5.20
CA VAL A 62 15.32 4.56 -5.14
C VAL A 62 16.21 4.67 -6.37
N PHE A 63 17.52 4.77 -6.20
CA PHE A 63 18.46 4.94 -7.30
C PHE A 63 18.95 3.60 -7.84
N GLY A 64 19.06 3.54 -9.17
CA GLY A 64 19.71 2.45 -9.88
C GLY A 64 21.23 2.61 -9.93
N HIS A 65 21.88 1.65 -10.60
CA HIS A 65 23.34 1.59 -10.73
C HIS A 65 23.96 2.93 -11.17
N GLY A 66 24.92 3.42 -10.38
CA GLY A 66 25.67 4.64 -10.66
C GLY A 66 24.82 5.93 -10.72
N GLY A 67 23.58 5.91 -10.21
CA GLY A 67 22.68 7.06 -10.22
C GLY A 67 22.20 7.49 -11.62
N LYS A 68 22.34 6.62 -12.63
CA LYS A 68 21.91 6.91 -14.02
C LYS A 68 20.40 6.75 -14.23
N SER A 69 19.76 5.98 -13.36
CA SER A 69 18.31 5.78 -13.33
C SER A 69 17.79 5.83 -11.90
N TRP A 70 16.48 6.03 -11.76
CA TRP A 70 15.78 5.93 -10.48
C TRP A 70 14.42 5.30 -10.68
N PHE A 71 13.91 4.71 -9.61
CA PHE A 71 12.63 4.01 -9.55
C PHE A 71 11.63 4.82 -8.75
N MET A 72 10.39 4.80 -9.21
CA MET A 72 9.26 5.49 -8.58
C MET A 72 7.97 4.69 -8.79
N LYS A 73 6.95 5.00 -7.98
CA LYS A 73 5.60 4.45 -8.17
C LYS A 73 4.78 5.43 -9.00
N LEU A 74 4.21 4.99 -10.11
CA LEU A 74 3.37 5.83 -10.96
C LEU A 74 2.07 5.11 -11.33
N PRO A 75 0.96 5.84 -11.56
CA PRO A 75 -0.25 5.25 -12.09
C PRO A 75 -0.05 4.71 -13.52
N GLN A 76 -0.25 3.41 -13.70
CA GLN A 76 -0.33 2.75 -14.99
C GLN A 76 -1.77 2.33 -15.28
N SER A 77 -2.22 2.55 -16.52
CA SER A 77 -3.57 2.17 -16.96
C SER A 77 -3.73 0.66 -17.11
N GLU A 78 -4.77 0.11 -16.49
CA GLU A 78 -5.22 -1.29 -16.62
C GLU A 78 -6.60 -1.36 -17.32
N GLY A 79 -6.80 -0.45 -18.29
CA GLY A 79 -8.04 -0.34 -19.06
C GLY A 79 -9.23 0.11 -18.20
N ASN A 80 -10.34 -0.64 -18.28
CA ASN A 80 -11.58 -0.30 -17.56
C ASN A 80 -11.47 -0.40 -16.03
N SER A 81 -10.42 -1.06 -15.53
CA SER A 81 -10.15 -1.17 -14.09
C SER A 81 -9.54 0.12 -13.50
N GLY A 82 -9.16 1.09 -14.34
CA GLY A 82 -8.56 2.34 -13.89
C GLY A 82 -7.03 2.29 -13.89
N HIS A 83 -6.40 3.10 -13.04
CA HIS A 83 -4.95 3.16 -12.93
C HIS A 83 -4.49 2.62 -11.58
N PHE A 84 -3.36 1.92 -11.57
CA PHE A 84 -2.76 1.34 -10.36
C PHE A 84 -1.32 1.81 -10.22
N ARG A 85 -0.85 1.97 -8.99
CA ARG A 85 0.53 2.35 -8.68
C ARG A 85 1.47 1.20 -9.04
N GLN A 86 2.25 1.39 -10.10
CA GLN A 86 3.23 0.44 -10.63
C GLN A 86 4.65 1.01 -10.56
N ILE A 87 5.68 0.15 -10.55
CA ILE A 87 7.07 0.59 -10.58
C ILE A 87 7.39 1.07 -11.99
N ALA A 88 7.89 2.30 -12.07
CA ALA A 88 8.49 2.85 -13.26
C ALA A 88 9.97 3.16 -13.02
N VAL A 89 10.77 2.98 -14.06
CA VAL A 89 12.17 3.44 -14.12
C VAL A 89 12.26 4.67 -14.99
N ALA A 90 12.95 5.70 -14.50
CA ALA A 90 13.27 6.91 -15.23
C ALA A 90 14.79 6.98 -15.46
N HIS A 91 15.20 7.38 -16.66
CA HIS A 91 16.60 7.49 -17.05
C HIS A 91 17.04 8.96 -17.14
N ASN A 92 18.16 9.31 -16.51
CA ASN A 92 18.65 10.69 -16.42
C ASN A 92 18.92 11.30 -17.80
N GLU A 93 19.53 10.51 -18.70
CA GLU A 93 20.02 11.00 -19.98
C GLU A 93 18.92 11.12 -21.04
N THR A 94 18.04 10.10 -21.12
CA THR A 94 17.02 10.02 -22.18
C THR A 94 15.69 10.66 -21.80
N ARG A 95 15.47 10.93 -20.50
CA ARG A 95 14.17 11.34 -19.93
C ARG A 95 13.02 10.39 -20.26
N PHE A 96 13.35 9.15 -20.63
CA PHE A 96 12.37 8.12 -20.90
C PHE A 96 11.93 7.46 -19.59
N VAL A 97 10.63 7.18 -19.48
CA VAL A 97 10.02 6.47 -18.35
C VAL A 97 9.41 5.17 -18.86
N GLU A 98 9.79 4.06 -18.23
CA GLU A 98 9.32 2.72 -18.57
C GLU A 98 8.70 2.04 -17.34
N PHE A 99 7.55 1.41 -17.52
CA PHE A 99 6.93 0.58 -16.47
C PHE A 99 7.53 -0.82 -16.45
N LEU A 100 7.99 -1.23 -15.26
CA LEU A 100 8.61 -2.51 -14.97
C LEU A 100 7.61 -3.55 -14.44
N THR A 101 6.50 -3.10 -13.87
CA THR A 101 5.40 -3.94 -13.38
C THR A 101 4.09 -3.51 -14.03
N GLU A 102 3.11 -4.40 -14.09
CA GLU A 102 1.76 -4.13 -14.60
C GLU A 102 0.77 -5.05 -13.87
N GLY A 103 -0.49 -4.63 -13.77
CA GLY A 103 -1.55 -5.41 -13.14
C GLY A 103 -2.46 -4.61 -12.19
N LYS A 104 -3.52 -5.29 -11.74
CA LYS A 104 -4.62 -4.72 -10.93
C LYS A 104 -4.34 -4.81 -9.42
N PHE A 105 -3.20 -4.30 -9.02
CA PHE A 105 -2.76 -4.21 -7.63
C PHE A 105 -1.92 -2.95 -7.44
N ASP A 106 -1.90 -2.39 -6.24
CA ASP A 106 -1.11 -1.21 -5.94
C ASP A 106 0.19 -1.60 -5.24
N ILE A 107 1.29 -1.06 -5.75
CA ILE A 107 2.58 -1.07 -5.06
C ILE A 107 2.53 0.00 -3.97
N THR A 108 2.76 -0.41 -2.73
CA THR A 108 2.70 0.48 -1.57
C THR A 108 4.06 1.04 -1.20
N LYS A 109 5.14 0.30 -1.45
CA LYS A 109 6.51 0.74 -1.12
C LYS A 109 7.53 0.07 -2.04
N ILE A 110 8.47 0.83 -2.59
CA ILE A 110 9.70 0.27 -3.13
C ILE A 110 10.65 0.08 -1.95
N ALA A 111 10.97 -1.17 -1.62
CA ALA A 111 11.69 -1.51 -0.41
C ALA A 111 13.21 -1.42 -0.59
N ALA A 112 13.73 -1.92 -1.71
CA ALA A 112 15.16 -1.88 -2.03
C ALA A 112 15.44 -2.17 -3.52
N TYR A 113 16.66 -1.83 -3.96
CA TYR A 113 17.23 -2.24 -5.24
C TYR A 113 18.56 -2.94 -4.98
N HIS A 114 18.69 -4.18 -5.46
CA HIS A 114 19.93 -4.95 -5.40
C HIS A 114 20.67 -4.83 -6.73
N GLU A 115 21.82 -4.18 -6.69
CA GLU A 115 22.62 -3.84 -7.86
C GLU A 115 23.21 -5.08 -8.55
N GLY A 116 23.75 -6.02 -7.77
CA GLY A 116 24.45 -7.20 -8.30
C GLY A 116 23.57 -8.12 -9.13
N SER A 117 22.30 -8.29 -8.75
CA SER A 117 21.31 -9.07 -9.50
C SER A 117 20.35 -8.21 -10.32
N ASN A 118 20.53 -6.88 -10.32
CA ASN A 118 19.65 -5.91 -10.95
C ASN A 118 18.17 -6.16 -10.63
N THR A 119 17.82 -6.31 -9.35
CA THR A 119 16.48 -6.72 -8.88
C THR A 119 15.89 -5.67 -7.94
N ILE A 120 14.62 -5.34 -8.12
CA ILE A 120 13.86 -4.44 -7.26
C ILE A 120 12.98 -5.27 -6.33
N TYR A 121 13.00 -4.95 -5.04
CA TYR A 121 12.12 -5.52 -4.03
C TYR A 121 11.08 -4.48 -3.60
N PHE A 122 9.83 -4.88 -3.49
CA PHE A 122 8.73 -3.97 -3.21
C PHE A 122 7.58 -4.64 -2.47
N LEU A 123 6.81 -3.84 -1.71
CA LEU A 123 5.56 -4.27 -1.09
C LEU A 123 4.40 -3.87 -1.99
N ALA A 124 3.44 -4.78 -2.15
CA ALA A 124 2.24 -4.53 -2.91
C ALA A 124 1.01 -5.21 -2.30
N THR A 125 -0.16 -4.74 -2.69
CA THR A 125 -1.40 -5.50 -2.53
C THR A 125 -1.41 -6.69 -3.48
N LYS A 126 -2.31 -7.64 -3.23
CA LYS A 126 -2.54 -8.75 -4.14
C LYS A 126 -3.85 -8.51 -4.89
N GLU A 127 -3.89 -8.89 -6.16
CA GLU A 127 -5.09 -8.74 -6.98
C GLU A 127 -6.30 -9.42 -6.29
N ASN A 128 -7.42 -8.70 -6.21
CA ASN A 128 -8.64 -9.08 -5.49
C ASN A 128 -8.49 -9.31 -3.97
N ARG A 129 -7.32 -9.02 -3.39
CA ARG A 129 -7.04 -9.13 -1.95
C ARG A 129 -6.31 -7.88 -1.48
N THR A 130 -7.04 -6.77 -1.52
CA THR A 130 -6.54 -5.42 -1.21
C THR A 130 -6.18 -5.24 0.27
N SER A 131 -6.68 -6.11 1.16
CA SER A 131 -6.34 -6.14 2.58
C SER A 131 -4.97 -6.79 2.87
N GLU A 132 -4.42 -7.57 1.93
CA GLU A 132 -3.13 -8.25 2.07
C GLU A 132 -1.96 -7.33 1.67
N ARG A 133 -0.79 -7.57 2.26
CA ARG A 133 0.49 -6.93 1.89
C ARG A 133 1.57 -7.99 1.81
N HIS A 134 2.21 -8.07 0.65
CA HIS A 134 3.25 -9.05 0.40
C HIS A 134 4.50 -8.41 -0.19
N LEU A 135 5.64 -9.03 0.08
CA LEU A 135 6.93 -8.70 -0.51
C LEU A 135 7.06 -9.40 -1.86
N TYR A 136 7.42 -8.63 -2.88
CA TYR A 136 7.65 -9.06 -4.24
C TYR A 136 9.03 -8.65 -4.72
N SER A 137 9.48 -9.30 -5.80
CA SER A 137 10.67 -8.89 -6.55
C SER A 137 10.40 -8.89 -8.04
N VAL A 138 11.04 -7.95 -8.75
CA VAL A 138 11.02 -7.87 -10.22
C VAL A 138 12.41 -7.46 -10.74
N PRO A 139 12.87 -7.99 -11.89
CA PRO A 139 14.07 -7.48 -12.52
C PRO A 139 13.94 -5.99 -12.89
N ALA A 140 14.98 -5.20 -12.66
CA ALA A 140 15.02 -3.76 -12.94
C ALA A 140 15.21 -3.43 -14.44
N LYS A 141 14.85 -4.36 -15.32
CA LYS A 141 14.91 -4.22 -16.76
C LYS A 141 13.74 -5.00 -17.36
N LYS A 142 13.00 -4.37 -18.27
CA LYS A 142 11.93 -5.05 -18.99
C LYS A 142 12.53 -6.08 -19.93
N SER A 143 12.17 -7.34 -19.74
CA SER A 143 12.48 -8.41 -20.70
C SER A 143 11.47 -8.35 -21.85
N LYS A 144 11.89 -8.78 -23.05
CA LYS A 144 11.02 -8.91 -24.23
C LYS A 144 9.86 -9.91 -24.00
N TYR A 145 10.05 -10.79 -23.02
CA TYR A 145 9.03 -11.66 -22.44
C TYR A 145 8.74 -11.10 -21.04
N SER A 146 7.48 -10.78 -20.75
CA SER A 146 7.02 -10.07 -19.54
C SER A 146 7.86 -10.38 -18.29
N SER A 147 8.34 -9.33 -17.61
CA SER A 147 9.15 -9.47 -16.40
C SER A 147 8.34 -10.20 -15.33
N VAL A 148 8.77 -11.41 -14.96
CA VAL A 148 8.04 -12.24 -14.01
C VAL A 148 8.17 -11.65 -12.62
N ILE A 149 7.06 -11.10 -12.11
CA ILE A 149 6.94 -10.68 -10.71
C ILE A 149 6.92 -11.93 -9.84
N LYS A 150 7.87 -12.04 -8.92
CA LYS A 150 7.94 -13.15 -7.95
C LYS A 150 7.46 -12.66 -6.59
N CYS A 151 6.51 -13.37 -5.99
CA CYS A 151 6.11 -13.14 -4.60
C CYS A 151 7.00 -13.93 -3.65
N LEU A 152 7.54 -13.27 -2.62
CA LEU A 152 8.40 -13.89 -1.61
C LEU A 152 7.61 -14.35 -0.38
N THR A 153 6.49 -13.70 -0.06
CA THR A 153 5.73 -13.94 1.18
C THR A 153 4.35 -14.57 0.95
N CYS A 154 4.00 -14.93 -0.29
CA CYS A 154 2.68 -15.48 -0.60
C CYS A 154 2.46 -16.90 -0.06
N GLU A 155 3.54 -17.61 0.28
CA GLU A 155 3.52 -19.01 0.75
C GLU A 155 3.76 -19.12 2.27
N GLU A 156 3.81 -18.01 2.99
CA GLU A 156 4.01 -17.97 4.47
C GLU A 156 2.81 -18.51 5.27
N GLY A 157 1.71 -18.82 4.59
CA GLY A 157 0.48 -19.32 5.19
C GLY A 157 -0.48 -18.22 5.63
N TYR A 158 -1.65 -18.65 6.11
CA TYR A 158 -2.79 -17.76 6.38
C TYR A 158 -2.60 -16.83 7.59
N LEU A 159 -1.59 -17.07 8.43
CA LEU A 159 -1.26 -16.21 9.58
C LEU A 159 -0.36 -15.03 9.21
N CYS A 160 0.14 -14.98 7.97
CA CYS A 160 1.14 -14.00 7.52
C CYS A 160 0.79 -13.36 6.17
N LEU A 161 -0.33 -12.63 6.15
CA LEU A 161 -0.86 -11.97 4.96
C LEU A 161 -0.58 -10.46 4.91
N PHE A 162 -0.08 -9.87 5.99
CA PHE A 162 0.32 -8.46 6.03
C PHE A 162 1.78 -8.33 6.44
N ASN A 163 2.63 -7.91 5.50
CA ASN A 163 4.08 -7.95 5.65
C ASN A 163 4.70 -6.56 5.46
N ASN A 164 5.79 -6.31 6.18
CA ASN A 164 6.75 -5.25 5.88
C ASN A 164 8.17 -5.83 5.73
N ALA A 165 9.03 -5.13 5.01
CA ALA A 165 10.41 -5.54 4.79
C ALA A 165 11.36 -4.35 4.90
N ILE A 166 12.48 -4.58 5.58
CA ILE A 166 13.55 -3.60 5.80
C ILE A 166 14.87 -4.25 5.41
N PHE A 167 15.47 -3.78 4.32
CA PHE A 167 16.69 -4.35 3.77
C PHE A 167 17.96 -3.79 4.43
N SER A 168 19.00 -4.62 4.49
CA SER A 168 20.35 -4.17 4.85
C SER A 168 20.87 -3.16 3.81
N PRO A 169 21.85 -2.30 4.16
CA PRO A 169 22.36 -1.29 3.23
C PRO A 169 22.91 -1.85 1.91
N ASN A 170 23.49 -3.05 1.94
CA ASN A 170 23.99 -3.77 0.77
C ASN A 170 22.95 -4.70 0.11
N VAL A 171 21.74 -4.79 0.67
CA VAL A 171 20.62 -5.59 0.13
C VAL A 171 20.98 -7.07 -0.02
N GLU A 172 21.74 -7.64 0.92
CA GLU A 172 22.02 -9.09 1.00
C GLU A 172 21.08 -9.81 1.97
N TYR A 173 20.56 -9.07 2.96
CA TYR A 173 19.63 -9.54 3.97
C TYR A 173 18.49 -8.56 4.14
N PHE A 174 17.39 -9.02 4.71
CA PHE A 174 16.29 -8.15 5.14
C PHE A 174 15.63 -8.67 6.41
N VAL A 175 15.13 -7.74 7.21
CA VAL A 175 14.17 -8.03 8.27
C VAL A 175 12.79 -8.15 7.62
N LEU A 176 12.17 -9.31 7.76
CA LEU A 176 10.77 -9.53 7.43
C LEU A 176 9.94 -9.36 8.69
N GLU A 177 9.00 -8.43 8.65
CA GLU A 177 7.99 -8.24 9.68
C GLU A 177 6.68 -8.83 9.19
N CYS A 178 6.33 -9.99 9.71
CA CYS A 178 5.01 -10.58 9.55
C CYS A 178 4.08 -9.92 10.57
N LEU A 179 3.21 -9.02 10.13
CA LEU A 179 2.40 -8.16 11.00
C LEU A 179 0.96 -8.65 11.17
N GLY A 180 0.54 -9.70 10.47
CA GLY A 180 -0.80 -10.25 10.64
C GLY A 180 -1.23 -11.18 9.51
N PRO A 181 -2.42 -11.83 9.63
CA PRO A 181 -3.41 -11.61 10.69
C PRO A 181 -3.12 -12.34 12.00
N GLY A 182 -2.12 -13.24 12.03
CA GLY A 182 -1.65 -13.87 13.26
C GLY A 182 -0.87 -12.89 14.15
N VAL A 183 -0.48 -13.36 15.34
CA VAL A 183 0.39 -12.58 16.22
C VAL A 183 1.70 -12.24 15.50
N PRO A 184 2.16 -10.98 15.49
CA PRO A 184 3.31 -10.57 14.70
C PRO A 184 4.59 -11.36 14.99
N LYS A 185 5.38 -11.63 13.95
CA LYS A 185 6.67 -12.32 14.02
C LYS A 185 7.70 -11.56 13.20
N ILE A 186 8.93 -11.49 13.69
CA ILE A 186 10.03 -10.79 13.05
C ILE A 186 11.18 -11.77 12.84
N GLU A 187 11.71 -11.81 11.62
CA GLU A 187 12.83 -12.66 11.26
C GLU A 187 13.78 -12.00 10.25
N ILE A 188 15.04 -12.42 10.25
CA ILE A 188 16.01 -12.03 9.23
C ILE A 188 16.05 -13.10 8.16
N ARG A 189 15.95 -12.68 6.90
CA ARG A 189 16.09 -13.53 5.72
C ARG A 189 17.23 -13.06 4.83
N SER A 190 17.80 -13.98 4.06
CA SER A 190 18.64 -13.65 2.91
C SER A 190 17.78 -13.22 1.73
N ILE A 191 18.37 -12.55 0.73
CA ILE A 191 17.69 -12.21 -0.53
C ILE A 191 17.17 -13.42 -1.31
N TYR A 192 17.64 -14.63 -1.00
CA TYR A 192 17.14 -15.89 -1.54
C TYR A 192 15.89 -16.39 -0.81
N ASN A 193 15.33 -15.57 0.10
CA ASN A 193 14.17 -15.87 0.93
C ASN A 193 14.39 -17.01 1.93
N GLN A 194 15.63 -17.25 2.35
CA GLN A 194 15.95 -18.25 3.37
C GLN A 194 16.01 -17.58 4.74
N THR A 195 15.27 -18.12 5.72
CA THR A 195 15.32 -17.64 7.10
C THR A 195 16.69 -17.90 7.71
N MET A 196 17.37 -16.83 8.11
CA MET A 196 18.68 -16.88 8.75
C MET A 196 18.56 -16.95 10.28
N THR A 197 17.68 -16.12 10.84
CA THR A 197 17.38 -16.13 12.27
C THR A 197 15.99 -15.56 12.55
N VAL A 198 15.38 -15.99 13.64
CA VAL A 198 14.11 -15.41 14.13
C VAL A 198 14.46 -14.42 15.24
N LEU A 199 14.09 -13.15 15.05
CA LEU A 199 14.38 -12.09 16.01
C LEU A 199 13.34 -12.07 17.14
N ASP A 200 12.07 -12.20 16.78
CA ASP A 200 10.98 -12.20 17.74
C ASP A 200 9.80 -13.02 17.24
N THR A 201 9.22 -13.82 18.13
CA THR A 201 7.99 -14.60 17.89
C THR A 201 6.78 -14.04 18.62
N ASN A 202 6.96 -12.99 19.42
CA ASN A 202 5.95 -12.43 20.31
C ASN A 202 5.25 -13.51 21.16
N SER A 203 6.03 -14.48 21.67
CA SER A 203 5.49 -15.67 22.35
C SER A 203 4.64 -15.32 23.58
N ASP A 204 4.99 -14.26 24.31
CA ASP A 204 4.21 -13.79 25.47
C ASP A 204 2.89 -13.15 25.06
N LEU A 205 2.86 -12.38 23.97
CA LEU A 205 1.62 -11.84 23.41
C LEU A 205 0.74 -12.98 22.90
N LYS A 206 1.33 -13.97 22.22
CA LYS A 206 0.62 -15.16 21.75
C LYS A 206 -0.09 -15.88 22.88
N LYS A 207 0.61 -16.18 23.98
CA LYS A 207 0.01 -16.77 25.19
C LYS A 207 -1.14 -15.93 25.75
N ARG A 208 -0.97 -14.59 25.79
CA ARG A 208 -2.02 -13.68 26.30
C ARG A 208 -3.25 -13.66 25.41
N VAL A 209 -3.08 -13.71 24.09
CA VAL A 209 -4.19 -13.76 23.13
C VAL A 209 -4.93 -15.08 23.20
N GLU A 210 -4.20 -16.20 23.29
CA GLU A 210 -4.79 -17.55 23.41
C GLU A 210 -5.63 -17.73 24.70
N GLN A 211 -5.31 -16.97 25.75
CA GLN A 211 -6.07 -16.96 27.02
C GLN A 211 -7.29 -16.03 27.01
N ARG A 212 -7.63 -15.41 25.86
CA ARG A 212 -8.74 -14.48 25.73
C ARG A 212 -9.70 -14.96 24.65
N THR A 213 -10.99 -14.75 24.89
CA THR A 213 -12.02 -14.99 23.88
C THR A 213 -11.95 -13.88 22.83
N MET A 214 -11.29 -14.17 21.71
CA MET A 214 -11.15 -13.24 20.60
C MET A 214 -12.42 -13.22 19.74
N PRO A 215 -12.82 -12.05 19.19
CA PRO A 215 -13.98 -11.97 18.31
C PRO A 215 -13.75 -12.75 17.01
N GLN A 216 -14.84 -13.22 16.40
CA GLN A 216 -14.79 -13.81 15.07
C GLN A 216 -14.69 -12.69 14.04
N ILE A 217 -13.77 -12.82 13.08
CA ILE A 217 -13.58 -11.84 12.01
C ILE A 217 -14.33 -12.32 10.77
N ARG A 218 -15.17 -11.45 10.19
CA ARG A 218 -15.83 -11.70 8.91
C ARG A 218 -15.54 -10.54 7.95
N THR A 219 -14.96 -10.86 6.79
CA THR A 219 -14.68 -9.87 5.74
C THR A 219 -15.46 -10.23 4.48
N PHE A 220 -16.13 -9.26 3.86
CA PHE A 220 -16.91 -9.45 2.63
C PHE A 220 -17.02 -8.14 1.85
N HIS A 221 -17.62 -8.20 0.67
CA HIS A 221 -17.85 -7.02 -0.17
C HIS A 221 -19.33 -6.71 -0.27
N VAL A 222 -19.68 -5.43 -0.28
CA VAL A 222 -21.05 -4.93 -0.46
C VAL A 222 -21.07 -4.04 -1.70
N PRO A 223 -21.95 -4.30 -2.70
CA PRO A 223 -22.13 -3.40 -3.82
C PRO A 223 -22.65 -2.03 -3.36
N VAL A 224 -22.05 -0.96 -3.85
CA VAL A 224 -22.49 0.42 -3.61
C VAL A 224 -22.77 1.13 -4.94
N LYS A 225 -23.35 2.34 -4.87
CA LYS A 225 -23.73 3.12 -6.06
C LYS A 225 -22.56 3.30 -7.02
N GLY A 226 -22.86 3.39 -8.32
CA GLY A 226 -21.85 3.59 -9.37
C GLY A 226 -21.06 2.33 -9.76
N GLY A 227 -21.50 1.14 -9.31
CA GLY A 227 -20.87 -0.14 -9.67
C GLY A 227 -19.59 -0.45 -8.88
N TYR A 228 -19.36 0.28 -7.78
CA TYR A 228 -18.26 0.04 -6.85
C TYR A 228 -18.64 -1.06 -5.85
N LYS A 229 -17.62 -1.61 -5.18
CA LYS A 229 -17.79 -2.59 -4.10
C LYS A 229 -17.02 -2.10 -2.89
N ALA A 230 -17.73 -1.83 -1.79
CA ALA A 230 -17.11 -1.50 -0.52
C ALA A 230 -16.63 -2.78 0.16
N GLN A 231 -15.43 -2.75 0.73
CA GLN A 231 -14.91 -3.85 1.54
C GLN A 231 -15.33 -3.64 2.99
N VAL A 232 -15.91 -4.66 3.60
CA VAL A 232 -16.47 -4.59 4.95
C VAL A 232 -15.80 -5.63 5.83
N ARG A 233 -15.40 -5.23 7.03
CA ARG A 233 -14.93 -6.14 8.07
C ARG A 233 -15.74 -5.98 9.34
N LEU A 234 -16.20 -7.10 9.87
CA LEU A 234 -16.91 -7.19 11.14
C LEU A 234 -16.07 -7.96 12.16
N LEU A 235 -16.02 -7.43 13.39
CA LEU A 235 -15.73 -8.20 14.59
C LEU A 235 -17.07 -8.62 15.19
N LEU A 236 -17.27 -9.93 15.27
CA LEU A 236 -18.48 -10.54 15.79
C LEU A 236 -18.21 -11.09 17.19
N PRO A 237 -19.20 -11.03 18.11
CA PRO A 237 -19.10 -11.72 19.39
C PRO A 237 -18.75 -13.21 19.22
N PRO A 238 -17.89 -13.78 20.06
CA PRO A 238 -17.44 -15.17 19.93
C PRO A 238 -18.58 -16.19 19.98
N ASP A 239 -19.57 -15.91 20.83
CA ASP A 239 -20.74 -16.74 21.07
C ASP A 239 -21.96 -16.30 20.24
N LEU A 240 -21.73 -15.68 19.07
CA LEU A 240 -22.79 -15.30 18.14
C LEU A 240 -23.55 -16.57 17.72
N ALA A 241 -24.59 -16.91 18.48
CA ALA A 241 -25.47 -18.01 18.18
C ALA A 241 -26.07 -17.72 16.81
N GLY A 242 -25.94 -18.65 15.86
CA GLY A 242 -26.52 -18.55 14.51
C GLY A 242 -28.05 -18.52 14.49
N ASN A 243 -28.65 -18.16 15.61
CA ASN A 243 -30.08 -18.10 15.87
C ASN A 243 -30.49 -16.67 15.52
N GLU A 244 -31.28 -16.52 14.47
CA GLU A 244 -31.70 -15.24 13.85
C GLU A 244 -32.48 -14.29 14.78
N ALA A 245 -32.73 -14.67 16.03
CA ALA A 245 -33.57 -13.93 16.97
C ALA A 245 -32.84 -12.94 17.89
N SER A 246 -31.50 -12.90 17.89
CA SER A 246 -30.72 -12.00 18.78
C SER A 246 -30.31 -10.71 18.07
N LEU A 247 -30.73 -9.57 18.62
CA LEU A 247 -30.31 -8.24 18.16
C LEU A 247 -29.01 -7.83 18.85
N TYR A 248 -27.99 -7.46 18.07
CA TYR A 248 -26.70 -6.98 18.56
C TYR A 248 -26.50 -5.51 18.16
N PRO A 249 -26.05 -4.63 19.07
CA PRO A 249 -25.67 -3.27 18.71
C PRO A 249 -24.49 -3.27 17.74
N LEU A 250 -24.58 -2.46 16.68
CA LEU A 250 -23.51 -2.22 15.73
C LEU A 250 -22.79 -0.91 16.06
N VAL A 251 -21.47 -0.97 16.17
CA VAL A 251 -20.59 0.19 16.27
C VAL A 251 -19.78 0.27 14.98
N LEU A 252 -20.07 1.28 14.15
CA LEU A 252 -19.27 1.60 12.97
C LEU A 252 -18.10 2.51 13.35
N PHE A 253 -16.89 2.13 12.97
CA PHE A 253 -15.75 3.03 12.93
C PHE A 253 -15.57 3.56 11.52
N ALA A 254 -15.69 4.88 11.37
CA ALA A 254 -15.46 5.57 10.11
C ALA A 254 -14.20 6.43 10.23
N ASP A 255 -13.27 6.23 9.29
CA ASP A 255 -12.18 7.16 9.01
C ASP A 255 -12.54 7.92 7.73
N GLY A 256 -12.49 9.25 7.81
CA GLY A 256 -12.79 10.14 6.68
C GLY A 256 -11.55 10.57 5.90
N SER A 257 -10.37 10.06 6.27
CA SER A 257 -9.11 10.47 5.66
C SER A 257 -8.99 9.91 4.23
N PRO A 258 -8.87 10.77 3.20
CA PRO A 258 -8.63 10.35 1.82
C PRO A 258 -7.44 9.40 1.71
N GLY A 259 -7.62 8.28 1.02
CA GLY A 259 -6.56 7.29 0.79
C GLY A 259 -6.22 6.40 1.99
N SER A 260 -6.89 6.58 3.13
CA SER A 260 -6.82 5.61 4.24
C SER A 260 -7.37 4.25 3.82
N GLN A 261 -6.97 3.21 4.55
CA GLN A 261 -7.51 1.87 4.39
C GLN A 261 -7.69 1.25 5.77
N LEU A 262 -8.93 0.90 6.10
CA LEU A 262 -9.31 0.35 7.40
C LEU A 262 -9.29 -1.17 7.38
N VAL A 263 -9.74 -1.79 6.29
CA VAL A 263 -9.86 -3.24 6.15
C VAL A 263 -8.53 -3.83 5.66
N THR A 264 -7.72 -4.31 6.59
CA THR A 264 -6.37 -4.86 6.35
C THR A 264 -6.16 -6.16 7.11
N GLU A 265 -5.31 -7.06 6.63
CA GLU A 265 -4.95 -8.29 7.37
C GLU A 265 -3.93 -8.04 8.51
N GLU A 266 -3.68 -6.80 8.88
CA GLU A 266 -2.77 -6.44 9.97
C GLU A 266 -3.37 -6.86 11.33
N PHE A 267 -2.56 -7.47 12.20
CA PHE A 267 -2.98 -7.86 13.54
C PHE A 267 -3.13 -6.60 14.40
N LYS A 268 -4.34 -6.37 14.92
CA LYS A 268 -4.64 -5.25 15.82
C LYS A 268 -5.51 -5.71 16.98
N ILE A 269 -5.09 -5.37 18.19
CA ILE A 269 -5.96 -5.36 19.37
C ILE A 269 -6.30 -3.91 19.65
N HIS A 270 -7.57 -3.56 19.52
CA HIS A 270 -8.07 -2.20 19.74
C HIS A 270 -9.43 -2.26 20.44
N TRP A 271 -10.04 -1.09 20.66
CA TRP A 271 -11.31 -0.98 21.38
C TRP A 271 -12.43 -1.89 20.85
N GLY A 272 -12.53 -2.07 19.53
CA GLY A 272 -13.52 -2.96 18.91
C GLY A 272 -13.33 -4.43 19.29
N THR A 273 -12.10 -4.89 19.48
CA THR A 273 -11.81 -6.24 19.99
C THR A 273 -12.45 -6.48 21.36
N TYR A 274 -12.39 -5.49 22.24
CA TYR A 274 -13.01 -5.55 23.57
C TYR A 274 -14.54 -5.47 23.51
N LEU A 275 -15.09 -4.57 22.68
CA LEU A 275 -16.53 -4.44 22.51
C LEU A 275 -17.17 -5.73 22.00
N SER A 276 -16.58 -6.34 20.97
CA SER A 276 -17.09 -7.59 20.41
C SER A 276 -16.80 -8.79 21.29
N GLY A 277 -15.58 -8.90 21.83
CA GLY A 277 -15.20 -10.03 22.68
C GLY A 277 -15.91 -10.09 24.02
N ARG A 278 -16.31 -8.95 24.61
CA ARG A 278 -16.82 -8.89 25.99
C ARG A 278 -18.11 -8.12 26.21
N ARG A 279 -18.52 -7.24 25.27
CA ARG A 279 -19.74 -6.42 25.41
C ARG A 279 -20.85 -6.85 24.46
N ASN A 280 -20.67 -7.95 23.71
CA ASN A 280 -21.64 -8.45 22.74
C ASN A 280 -22.09 -7.36 21.75
N GLN A 281 -21.12 -6.61 21.20
CA GLN A 281 -21.37 -5.59 20.18
C GLN A 281 -20.65 -5.98 18.90
N ILE A 282 -21.27 -5.74 17.75
CA ILE A 282 -20.61 -5.91 16.46
C ILE A 282 -19.81 -4.64 16.19
N TYR A 283 -18.53 -4.77 15.84
CA TYR A 283 -17.70 -3.65 15.43
C TYR A 283 -17.40 -3.74 13.95
N ALA A 284 -17.57 -2.65 13.20
CA ALA A 284 -17.45 -2.65 11.75
C ALA A 284 -16.46 -1.60 11.23
N TRP A 285 -15.81 -1.95 10.12
CA TRP A 285 -15.10 -1.04 9.24
C TRP A 285 -15.57 -1.21 7.81
N ILE A 286 -15.57 -0.12 7.06
CA ILE A 286 -16.01 -0.08 5.67
C ILE A 286 -15.02 0.77 4.88
N ASP A 287 -14.36 0.15 3.90
CA ASP A 287 -13.57 0.84 2.89
C ASP A 287 -14.42 1.00 1.61
N GLY A 288 -14.97 2.20 1.42
CA GLY A 288 -15.73 2.61 0.24
C GLY A 288 -14.91 3.45 -0.74
N ARG A 289 -15.59 4.25 -1.56
CA ARG A 289 -14.97 5.23 -2.46
C ARG A 289 -14.15 6.24 -1.66
N GLY A 290 -12.96 6.56 -2.16
CA GLY A 290 -11.96 7.37 -1.46
C GLY A 290 -10.89 6.56 -0.70
N SER A 291 -11.11 5.27 -0.46
CA SER A 291 -10.14 4.41 0.21
C SER A 291 -8.92 4.11 -0.67
N GLY A 292 -7.75 3.98 -0.07
CA GLY A 292 -6.49 3.74 -0.78
C GLY A 292 -6.22 2.27 -1.11
N ASN A 293 -5.17 2.04 -1.91
CA ASN A 293 -4.64 0.72 -2.27
C ASN A 293 -5.58 -0.21 -3.06
N GLN A 294 -6.51 0.39 -3.82
CA GLN A 294 -7.48 -0.29 -4.69
C GLN A 294 -7.61 0.38 -6.07
N GLY A 295 -6.56 1.08 -6.50
CA GLY A 295 -6.48 1.85 -7.73
C GLY A 295 -7.06 3.26 -7.63
N ASP A 296 -6.62 4.12 -8.54
CA ASP A 296 -7.00 5.55 -8.62
C ASP A 296 -8.50 5.74 -8.86
N LYS A 297 -9.17 4.76 -9.47
CA LYS A 297 -10.62 4.81 -9.69
C LYS A 297 -11.39 4.83 -8.37
N MET A 298 -10.93 4.08 -7.38
CA MET A 298 -11.52 4.11 -6.03
C MET A 298 -11.09 5.37 -5.28
N LEU A 299 -9.78 5.68 -5.31
CA LEU A 299 -9.17 6.77 -4.55
C LEU A 299 -9.72 8.16 -4.95
N ASN A 300 -9.75 8.45 -6.25
CA ASN A 300 -10.02 9.79 -6.76
C ASN A 300 -11.51 10.10 -6.95
N GLU A 301 -12.41 9.18 -6.61
CA GLU A 301 -13.85 9.40 -6.73
C GLU A 301 -14.34 10.53 -5.80
N ILE A 302 -13.66 10.76 -4.69
CA ILE A 302 -13.96 11.85 -3.74
C ILE A 302 -13.32 13.19 -4.15
N TYR A 303 -12.60 13.24 -5.28
CA TYR A 303 -11.90 14.44 -5.72
C TYR A 303 -12.90 15.58 -5.98
N TYR A 304 -12.72 16.72 -5.30
CA TYR A 304 -13.66 17.85 -5.22
C TYR A 304 -15.04 17.55 -4.62
N HIS A 305 -15.25 16.36 -4.05
CA HIS A 305 -16.53 15.92 -3.50
C HIS A 305 -16.36 15.24 -2.13
N LEU A 306 -15.45 15.75 -1.30
CA LEU A 306 -15.27 15.27 0.08
C LEU A 306 -16.57 15.42 0.89
N GLY A 307 -16.87 14.41 1.69
CA GLY A 307 -18.07 14.28 2.52
C GLY A 307 -19.30 13.80 1.76
N THR A 308 -19.17 13.24 0.56
CA THR A 308 -20.31 12.83 -0.28
C THR A 308 -20.31 11.34 -0.57
N ALA A 309 -19.43 10.88 -1.45
CA ALA A 309 -19.38 9.50 -1.92
C ALA A 309 -19.04 8.54 -0.77
N GLU A 310 -18.03 8.87 0.03
CA GLU A 310 -17.60 8.08 1.17
C GLU A 310 -18.69 7.99 2.25
N VAL A 311 -19.37 9.10 2.54
CA VAL A 311 -20.46 9.12 3.54
C VAL A 311 -21.65 8.30 3.06
N GLN A 312 -22.01 8.44 1.79
CA GLN A 312 -23.08 7.65 1.18
C GLN A 312 -22.76 6.16 1.23
N ASP A 313 -21.52 5.76 0.96
CA ASP A 313 -21.11 4.35 1.00
C ASP A 313 -21.21 3.78 2.42
N GLN A 314 -20.83 4.54 3.46
CA GLN A 314 -21.03 4.12 4.86
C GLN A 314 -22.52 3.86 5.16
N ILE A 315 -23.41 4.77 4.72
CA ILE A 315 -24.86 4.66 4.95
C ILE A 315 -25.46 3.49 4.16
N ASP A 316 -25.06 3.32 2.89
CA ASP A 316 -25.59 2.27 2.00
C ASP A 316 -25.20 0.87 2.48
N VAL A 317 -24.04 0.73 3.12
CA VAL A 317 -23.58 -0.57 3.66
C VAL A 317 -24.27 -0.94 4.97
N ILE A 318 -24.66 0.04 5.80
CA ILE A 318 -25.34 -0.22 7.08
C ILE A 318 -26.83 -0.54 6.90
N ARG A 319 -27.45 -0.06 5.81
CA ARG A 319 -28.88 -0.26 5.51
C ARG A 319 -29.17 -1.64 4.94
#